data_AF-A0A075MMC8-F1
#
_entry.id   AF-A0A075MMC8-F1
#
_cell.length_a   1.000
_cell.length_b   1.000
_cell.length_c   1.000
_cell.angle_alpha   90.00
_cell.angle_beta   90.00
_cell.angle_gamma   90.00
#
_symmetry.space_group_name_H-M   'P 1'
#
loop_
_entity.id
_entity.type
_entity.pdbx_description
1 polymer ?
#
loop_
_entity_poly.entity_id
_entity_poly.type
_entity_poly.pdbx_seq_one_letter_code
_entity_poly.pdbx_strand_id
1 'polypeptide(L)'
;MANNSSITFRVDDNNIDKLRKLADEEGMSLNTLINRILESYLEWEFIAPKVGFAPMQKSVLKDLFDYVPEEKLKEIATRAADSFEDELLMMRGKVDLDAVLAITKNRVKRSGFTLREFSKNTENGGAGIKLVLQHDVGHHWGVFSKTYIERLINNVGYPVKIESTDKSLTIEIGEPDGKAGVAGYKLHHAAVKSSSMKKQQQEAS
;
A
#
# COMPACT_ATOMS: atom_id res chain seq x y z
N MET A 1 -23.37 14.29 -4.51
CA MET A 1 -24.02 13.57 -3.39
C MET A 1 -23.79 12.08 -3.62
N ALA A 2 -23.37 11.33 -2.59
CA ALA A 2 -23.30 9.87 -2.71
C ALA A 2 -24.72 9.32 -2.88
N ASN A 3 -24.94 8.45 -3.87
CA ASN A 3 -26.25 7.87 -4.13
C ASN A 3 -26.39 6.58 -3.32
N ASN A 4 -27.16 6.61 -2.25
CA ASN A 4 -27.37 5.44 -1.38
C ASN A 4 -28.63 4.68 -1.81
N SER A 5 -28.47 3.37 -2.02
CA SER A 5 -29.57 2.44 -2.28
C SER A 5 -29.77 1.51 -1.07
N SER A 6 -31.01 1.12 -0.79
CA SER A 6 -31.31 0.16 0.27
C SER A 6 -31.35 -1.27 -0.29
N ILE A 7 -30.67 -2.19 0.38
CA ILE A 7 -30.67 -3.62 0.09
C ILE A 7 -31.14 -4.38 1.33
N THR A 8 -31.95 -5.42 1.16
CA THR A 8 -32.42 -6.28 2.26
C THR A 8 -31.88 -7.69 2.06
N PHE A 9 -31.20 -8.22 3.07
CA PHE A 9 -30.71 -9.60 3.09
C PHE A 9 -30.90 -10.20 4.49
N ARG A 10 -31.01 -11.53 4.55
CA ARG A 10 -31.08 -12.26 5.83
C ARG A 10 -29.67 -12.49 6.35
N VAL A 11 -29.49 -12.29 7.66
CA VAL A 11 -28.24 -12.56 8.37
C VAL A 11 -28.59 -13.42 9.58
N ASP A 12 -27.72 -14.35 9.93
CA ASP A 12 -27.85 -15.14 11.17
C ASP A 12 -27.90 -14.20 12.38
N ASP A 13 -28.87 -14.40 13.27
CA ASP A 13 -29.10 -13.52 14.42
C ASP A 13 -27.87 -13.44 15.34
N ASN A 14 -27.10 -14.53 15.50
CA ASN A 14 -25.88 -14.49 16.32
C ASN A 14 -24.81 -13.56 15.69
N ASN A 15 -24.77 -13.46 14.36
CA ASN A 15 -23.87 -12.54 13.68
C ASN A 15 -24.37 -11.10 13.79
N ILE A 16 -25.68 -10.87 13.76
CA ILE A 16 -26.26 -9.54 14.00
C ILE A 16 -25.88 -9.06 15.40
N ASP A 17 -26.00 -9.91 16.42
CA ASP A 17 -25.66 -9.54 17.81
C ASP A 17 -24.18 -9.20 17.98
N LYS A 18 -23.28 -9.99 17.36
CA LYS A 18 -21.84 -9.69 17.34
C LYS A 18 -21.57 -8.35 16.66
N LEU A 19 -22.17 -8.09 15.49
CA LEU A 19 -21.98 -6.83 14.76
C LEU A 19 -22.52 -5.63 15.53
N ARG A 20 -23.64 -5.76 16.26
CA ARG A 20 -24.16 -4.70 17.12
C ARG A 20 -23.19 -4.39 18.25
N LYS A 21 -22.69 -5.42 18.93
CA LYS A 21 -21.69 -5.25 19.99
C LYS A 21 -20.43 -4.56 19.48
N LEU A 22 -19.90 -4.98 18.33
CA LEU A 22 -18.77 -4.33 17.66
C LEU A 22 -19.05 -2.87 17.32
N ALA A 23 -20.24 -2.57 16.80
CA ALA A 23 -20.64 -1.21 16.46
C ALA A 23 -20.70 -0.31 17.71
N ASP A 24 -21.24 -0.82 18.81
CA ASP A 24 -21.29 -0.13 20.11
C ASP A 24 -19.88 0.09 20.69
N GLU A 25 -19.01 -0.93 20.63
CA GLU A 25 -17.60 -0.84 21.07
C GLU A 25 -16.82 0.22 20.29
N GLU A 26 -17.05 0.34 18.97
CA GLU A 26 -16.42 1.36 18.13
C GLU A 26 -17.18 2.70 18.11
N GLY A 27 -18.28 2.84 18.87
CA GLY A 27 -19.06 4.07 18.98
C GLY A 27 -19.74 4.52 17.67
N MET A 28 -20.18 3.57 16.83
CA MET A 28 -20.84 3.86 15.55
C MET A 28 -22.14 3.09 15.36
N SER A 29 -22.95 3.51 14.38
CA SER A 29 -24.17 2.77 14.04
C SER A 29 -23.84 1.43 13.35
N LEU A 30 -24.71 0.43 13.51
CA LEU A 30 -24.60 -0.84 12.78
C LEU A 30 -24.52 -0.62 11.27
N ASN A 31 -25.28 0.33 10.72
CA ASN A 31 -25.23 0.65 9.29
C ASN A 31 -23.86 1.20 8.88
N THR A 32 -23.24 2.06 9.70
CA THR A 32 -21.89 2.58 9.46
C THR A 32 -20.86 1.44 9.47
N LEU A 33 -20.95 0.53 10.44
CA LEU A 33 -20.07 -0.63 10.52
C LEU A 33 -20.22 -1.54 9.29
N ILE A 34 -21.46 -1.86 8.90
CA ILE A 34 -21.73 -2.71 7.73
C ILE A 34 -21.16 -2.08 6.46
N ASN A 35 -21.40 -0.78 6.22
CA ASN A 35 -20.84 -0.11 5.04
C ASN A 35 -19.31 -0.14 5.06
N ARG A 36 -18.67 0.09 6.21
CA ARG A 36 -17.21 -0.03 6.33
C ARG A 36 -16.70 -1.43 6.03
N ILE A 37 -17.40 -2.49 6.47
CA ILE A 37 -17.03 -3.89 6.17
C ILE A 37 -17.17 -4.18 4.67
N LEU A 38 -18.23 -3.69 4.02
CA LEU A 38 -18.43 -3.88 2.59
C LEU A 38 -17.40 -3.12 1.76
N GLU A 39 -17.16 -1.84 2.07
CA GLU A 39 -16.12 -1.02 1.45
C GLU A 39 -14.75 -1.69 1.59
N SER A 40 -14.42 -2.09 2.82
CA SER A 40 -13.22 -2.85 3.16
C SER A 40 -13.06 -4.04 2.23
N TYR A 41 -14.06 -4.93 2.20
CA TYR A 41 -13.97 -6.19 1.48
C TYR A 41 -13.74 -6.00 -0.01
N LEU A 42 -14.41 -5.01 -0.60
CA LEU A 42 -14.27 -4.68 -2.02
C LEU A 42 -12.91 -4.04 -2.33
N GLU A 43 -12.36 -3.23 -1.42
CA GLU A 43 -11.10 -2.52 -1.63
C GLU A 43 -9.85 -3.35 -1.31
N TRP A 44 -9.93 -4.30 -0.37
CA TRP A 44 -8.75 -5.00 0.14
C TRP A 44 -8.95 -6.50 0.35
N GLU A 45 -9.87 -6.95 1.22
CA GLU A 45 -9.89 -8.35 1.67
C GLU A 45 -10.15 -9.34 0.52
N PHE A 46 -10.91 -8.97 -0.51
CA PHE A 46 -11.14 -9.84 -1.66
C PHE A 46 -9.93 -9.97 -2.60
N ILE A 47 -9.20 -8.87 -2.82
CA ILE A 47 -8.18 -8.79 -3.87
C ILE A 47 -6.77 -9.06 -3.35
N ALA A 48 -6.46 -8.66 -2.11
CA ALA A 48 -5.11 -8.77 -1.54
C ALA A 48 -4.56 -10.21 -1.54
N PRO A 49 -5.32 -11.25 -1.13
CA PRO A 49 -4.82 -12.63 -1.19
C PRO A 49 -4.52 -13.12 -2.60
N LYS A 50 -5.24 -12.61 -3.61
CA LYS A 50 -5.08 -13.01 -5.02
C LYS A 50 -3.81 -12.44 -5.65
N VAL A 51 -3.29 -11.35 -5.09
CA VAL A 51 -2.01 -10.74 -5.50
C VAL A 51 -0.87 -11.11 -4.55
N GLY A 52 -1.03 -12.19 -3.75
CA GLY A 52 0.05 -12.76 -2.95
C GLY A 52 0.23 -12.18 -1.55
N PHE A 53 -0.68 -11.32 -1.04
CA PHE A 53 -0.63 -10.92 0.36
C PHE A 53 -1.06 -12.06 1.28
N ALA A 54 -0.30 -12.29 2.35
CA ALA A 54 -0.59 -13.30 3.36
C ALA A 54 -0.64 -12.68 4.77
N PRO A 55 -1.52 -13.18 5.66
CA PRO A 55 -1.54 -12.78 7.05
C PRO A 55 -0.30 -13.33 7.78
N MET A 56 0.31 -12.51 8.63
CA MET A 56 1.44 -12.89 9.49
C MET A 56 1.35 -12.17 10.84
N GLN A 57 1.71 -12.86 11.92
CA GLN A 57 1.80 -12.24 13.25
C GLN A 57 2.97 -11.25 13.30
N LYS A 58 2.75 -10.08 13.92
CA LYS A 58 3.77 -9.02 14.01
C LYS A 58 5.06 -9.47 14.71
N SER A 59 4.97 -10.34 15.72
CA SER A 59 6.12 -10.90 16.43
C SER A 59 7.00 -11.74 15.49
N VAL A 60 6.38 -12.66 14.74
CA VAL A 60 7.09 -13.48 13.75
C VAL A 60 7.70 -12.61 12.65
N LEU A 61 6.95 -11.61 12.17
CA LEU A 61 7.43 -10.66 11.18
C LEU A 61 8.69 -9.93 11.69
N LYS A 62 8.65 -9.44 12.93
CA LYS A 62 9.78 -8.77 13.59
C LYS A 62 11.01 -9.69 13.64
N ASP A 63 10.85 -10.92 14.13
CA ASP A 63 11.96 -11.86 14.26
C ASP A 63 12.61 -12.19 12.90
N LEU A 64 11.78 -12.34 11.85
CA LEU A 64 12.27 -12.55 10.48
C LEU A 64 13.05 -11.33 9.96
N PHE A 65 12.55 -10.11 10.18
CA PHE A 65 13.26 -8.91 9.75
C PHE A 65 14.57 -8.72 10.50
N ASP A 66 14.58 -8.93 11.81
CA ASP A 66 15.77 -8.78 12.65
C ASP A 66 16.88 -9.79 12.28
N TYR A 67 16.51 -10.97 11.74
CA TYR A 67 17.46 -11.97 11.27
C TYR A 67 18.16 -11.59 9.96
N VAL A 68 17.53 -10.78 9.11
CA VAL A 68 18.06 -10.46 7.77
C VAL A 68 18.94 -9.21 7.85
N PRO A 69 20.20 -9.25 7.35
CA PRO A 69 21.06 -8.06 7.30
C PRO A 69 20.45 -6.93 6.47
N GLU A 70 20.66 -5.68 6.90
CA GLU A 70 20.07 -4.49 6.26
C GLU A 70 20.32 -4.39 4.75
N GLU A 71 21.54 -4.67 4.29
CA GLU A 71 21.87 -4.64 2.85
C GLU A 71 21.00 -5.63 2.07
N LYS A 72 20.74 -6.81 2.65
CA LYS A 72 19.87 -7.79 2.01
C LYS A 72 18.41 -7.35 2.04
N LEU A 73 17.97 -6.67 3.11
CA LEU A 73 16.63 -6.10 3.18
C LEU A 73 16.40 -5.05 2.10
N LYS A 74 17.38 -4.17 1.84
CA LYS A 74 17.31 -3.18 0.77
C LYS A 74 17.18 -3.86 -0.59
N GLU A 75 17.99 -4.89 -0.88
CA GLU A 75 17.88 -5.66 -2.14
C GLU A 75 16.51 -6.32 -2.32
N ILE A 76 15.97 -6.94 -1.27
CA ILE A 76 14.65 -7.58 -1.30
C ILE A 76 13.57 -6.52 -1.51
N ALA A 77 13.64 -5.39 -0.79
CA ALA A 77 12.70 -4.29 -0.91
C ALA A 77 12.67 -3.68 -2.32
N THR A 78 13.83 -3.41 -2.91
CA THR A 78 13.94 -2.89 -4.28
C THR A 78 13.32 -3.85 -5.29
N ARG A 79 13.68 -5.15 -5.21
CA ARG A 79 13.13 -6.16 -6.11
C ARG A 79 11.62 -6.30 -5.98
N ALA A 80 11.11 -6.33 -4.75
CA ALA A 80 9.69 -6.43 -4.47
C ALA A 80 8.93 -5.22 -5.03
N ALA A 81 9.48 -4.01 -4.90
CA ALA A 81 8.87 -2.80 -5.44
C ALA A 81 8.89 -2.79 -6.99
N ASP A 82 9.99 -3.24 -7.60
CA ASP A 82 10.13 -3.30 -9.06
C ASP A 82 9.23 -4.35 -9.72
N SER A 83 8.88 -5.41 -9.00
CA SER A 83 7.93 -6.42 -9.48
C SER A 83 6.47 -6.09 -9.20
N PHE A 84 6.15 -5.08 -8.38
CA PHE A 84 4.80 -4.82 -7.87
C PHE A 84 3.85 -4.13 -8.87
N GLU A 85 4.31 -3.84 -10.09
CA GLU A 85 3.55 -3.11 -11.11
C GLU A 85 2.28 -3.86 -11.52
N ASP A 86 2.37 -5.18 -11.74
CA ASP A 86 1.25 -6.02 -12.15
C ASP A 86 0.20 -6.15 -11.04
N GLU A 87 0.63 -6.30 -9.79
CA GLU A 87 -0.25 -6.30 -8.62
C GLU A 87 -0.95 -4.95 -8.45
N LEU A 88 -0.23 -3.84 -8.64
CA LEU A 88 -0.81 -2.50 -8.55
C LEU A 88 -1.88 -2.28 -9.64
N LEU A 89 -1.59 -2.72 -10.87
CA LEU A 89 -2.53 -2.68 -11.98
C LEU A 89 -3.77 -3.55 -11.70
N MET A 90 -3.59 -4.75 -11.15
CA MET A 90 -4.69 -5.65 -10.80
C MET A 90 -5.56 -5.10 -9.66
N MET A 91 -4.96 -4.46 -8.66
CA MET A 91 -5.71 -3.92 -7.51
C MET A 91 -6.38 -2.58 -7.79
N ARG A 92 -5.82 -1.74 -8.67
CA ARG A 92 -6.27 -0.34 -8.87
C ARG A 92 -6.63 0.01 -10.30
N GLY A 93 -6.36 -0.84 -11.28
CA GLY A 93 -6.59 -0.59 -12.71
C GLY A 93 -5.65 0.45 -13.32
N LYS A 94 -4.67 0.96 -12.56
CA LYS A 94 -3.72 1.99 -12.98
C LYS A 94 -2.42 1.91 -12.18
N VAL A 95 -1.34 2.43 -12.77
CA VAL A 95 0.00 2.52 -12.16
C VAL A 95 0.38 3.99 -12.10
N ASP A 96 -0.03 4.66 -11.03
CA ASP A 96 0.26 6.07 -10.76
C ASP A 96 0.43 6.32 -9.25
N LEU A 97 0.77 7.55 -8.89
CA LEU A 97 0.97 7.93 -7.48
C LEU A 97 -0.27 7.66 -6.62
N ASP A 98 -1.47 7.94 -7.13
CA ASP A 98 -2.72 7.68 -6.39
C ASP A 98 -2.88 6.20 -6.07
N ALA A 99 -2.57 5.32 -7.02
CA ALA A 99 -2.61 3.88 -6.82
C ALA A 99 -1.60 3.44 -5.75
N VAL A 100 -0.34 3.91 -5.85
CA VAL A 100 0.71 3.62 -4.86
C VAL A 100 0.31 4.07 -3.46
N LEU A 101 -0.22 5.30 -3.34
CA LEU A 101 -0.67 5.87 -2.08
C LEU A 101 -1.86 5.11 -1.50
N ALA A 102 -2.84 4.74 -2.33
CA ALA A 102 -4.00 3.99 -1.88
C ALA A 102 -3.63 2.61 -1.33
N ILE A 103 -2.76 1.87 -2.05
CA ILE A 103 -2.29 0.56 -1.57
C ILE A 103 -1.44 0.70 -0.31
N THR A 104 -0.57 1.70 -0.24
CA THR A 104 0.24 1.95 0.97
C THR A 104 -0.66 2.26 2.17
N LYS A 105 -1.64 3.16 2.02
CA LYS A 105 -2.63 3.51 3.05
C LYS A 105 -3.42 2.28 3.51
N ASN A 106 -3.91 1.48 2.57
CA ASN A 106 -4.66 0.27 2.88
C ASN A 106 -3.80 -0.76 3.61
N ARG A 107 -2.59 -1.05 3.11
CA ARG A 107 -1.66 -1.99 3.75
C ARG A 107 -1.33 -1.58 5.18
N VAL A 108 -1.05 -0.30 5.41
CA VAL A 108 -0.74 0.25 6.74
C VAL A 108 -1.93 0.07 7.68
N LYS A 109 -3.13 0.52 7.27
CA LYS A 109 -4.35 0.39 8.08
C LYS A 109 -4.64 -1.07 8.44
N ARG A 110 -4.50 -1.98 7.47
CA ARG A 110 -4.79 -3.42 7.62
C ARG A 110 -3.75 -4.16 8.45
N SER A 111 -2.55 -3.61 8.56
CA SER A 111 -1.50 -4.13 9.46
C SER A 111 -1.69 -3.66 10.91
N GLY A 112 -2.75 -2.89 11.21
CA GLY A 112 -2.97 -2.31 12.53
C GLY A 112 -1.95 -1.22 12.88
N PHE A 113 -1.42 -0.53 11.87
CA PHE A 113 -0.52 0.61 12.02
C PHE A 113 -1.29 1.93 11.86
N THR A 114 -0.69 3.01 12.33
CA THR A 114 -1.30 4.35 12.21
C THR A 114 -0.65 5.13 11.08
N LEU A 115 -1.46 5.79 10.25
CA LEU A 115 -1.01 6.71 9.23
C LEU A 115 -1.73 8.04 9.37
N ARG A 116 -0.99 9.14 9.28
CA ARG A 116 -1.55 10.49 9.15
C ARG A 116 -1.04 11.15 7.89
N GLU A 117 -1.92 11.86 7.21
CA GLU A 117 -1.63 12.62 6.01
C GLU A 117 -1.77 14.12 6.29
N PHE A 118 -0.81 14.89 5.79
CA PHE A 118 -0.74 16.33 5.92
C PHE A 118 -0.52 16.94 4.55
N SER A 119 -1.23 18.03 4.25
CA SER A 119 -0.92 18.86 3.10
C SER A 119 0.36 19.66 3.38
N LYS A 120 1.25 19.71 2.39
CA LYS A 120 2.44 20.57 2.40
C LYS A 120 2.31 21.59 1.28
N ASN A 121 2.56 22.86 1.56
CA ASN A 121 2.76 23.83 0.50
C ASN A 121 4.17 23.65 -0.04
N THR A 122 4.33 23.38 -1.33
CA THR A 122 5.65 23.35 -1.98
C THR A 122 6.15 24.78 -2.17
N GLU A 123 7.47 24.93 -2.35
CA GLU A 123 8.11 26.24 -2.59
C GLU A 123 7.57 26.91 -3.86
N ASN A 124 7.01 26.13 -4.80
CA ASN A 124 6.41 26.61 -6.04
C ASN A 124 4.88 26.89 -5.92
N GLY A 125 4.30 26.78 -4.73
CA GLY A 125 2.86 26.97 -4.51
C GLY A 125 1.98 25.79 -4.89
N GLY A 126 2.57 24.64 -5.22
CA GLY A 126 1.87 23.36 -5.39
C GLY A 126 1.57 22.66 -4.07
N ALA A 127 0.72 21.63 -4.12
CA ALA A 127 0.39 20.80 -2.96
C ALA A 127 1.28 19.55 -2.92
N GLY A 128 2.24 19.52 -1.99
CA GLY A 128 3.01 18.33 -1.64
C GLY A 128 2.28 17.47 -0.62
N ILE A 129 2.65 16.18 -0.54
CA ILE A 129 2.05 15.21 0.37
C ILE A 129 3.06 14.83 1.45
N LYS A 130 2.67 14.95 2.72
CA LYS A 130 3.44 14.42 3.85
C LYS A 130 2.65 13.33 4.57
N LEU A 131 3.24 12.15 4.71
CA LEU A 131 2.68 11.05 5.48
C LEU A 131 3.55 10.75 6.69
N VAL A 132 2.92 10.47 7.83
CA VAL A 132 3.58 10.00 9.04
C VAL A 132 2.98 8.64 9.40
N LEU A 133 3.78 7.59 9.21
CA LEU A 133 3.48 6.21 9.54
C LEU A 133 4.07 5.88 10.91
N GLN A 134 3.26 5.32 11.82
CA GLN A 134 3.73 4.73 13.07
C GLN A 134 3.52 3.21 13.04
N HIS A 135 4.55 2.47 13.42
CA HIS A 135 4.59 1.01 13.47
C HIS A 135 5.35 0.52 14.71
N ASP A 136 5.17 -0.75 15.06
CA ASP A 136 5.72 -1.39 16.26
C ASP A 136 6.60 -2.61 15.95
N VAL A 137 7.10 -2.72 14.72
CA VAL A 137 7.89 -3.89 14.25
C VAL A 137 9.39 -3.76 14.51
N GLY A 138 9.98 -2.56 14.44
CA GLY A 138 11.42 -2.33 14.68
C GLY A 138 12.21 -1.83 13.47
N HIS A 139 13.52 -1.64 13.68
CA HIS A 139 14.44 -0.96 12.75
C HIS A 139 14.50 -1.61 11.36
N HIS A 140 14.73 -2.91 11.30
CA HIS A 140 14.91 -3.64 10.04
C HIS A 140 13.66 -3.59 9.16
N TRP A 141 12.46 -3.68 9.77
CA TRP A 141 11.21 -3.47 9.04
C TRP A 141 11.09 -2.04 8.52
N GLY A 142 11.55 -1.05 9.29
CA GLY A 142 11.63 0.35 8.89
C GLY A 142 12.53 0.55 7.68
N VAL A 143 13.73 -0.05 7.68
CA VAL A 143 14.67 -0.04 6.53
C VAL A 143 14.01 -0.64 5.29
N PHE A 144 13.43 -1.83 5.40
CA PHE A 144 12.71 -2.47 4.29
C PHE A 144 11.59 -1.58 3.75
N SER A 145 10.74 -1.07 4.65
CA SER A 145 9.55 -0.31 4.28
C SER A 145 9.92 1.03 3.66
N LYS A 146 10.96 1.69 4.17
CA LYS A 146 11.53 2.90 3.59
C LYS A 146 11.97 2.63 2.16
N THR A 147 12.84 1.64 1.94
CA THR A 147 13.38 1.32 0.61
C THR A 147 12.27 0.91 -0.36
N TYR A 148 11.30 0.11 0.09
CA TYR A 148 10.18 -0.34 -0.72
C TYR A 148 9.27 0.82 -1.16
N ILE A 149 8.84 1.66 -0.22
CA ILE A 149 7.94 2.79 -0.50
C ILE A 149 8.65 3.85 -1.35
N GLU A 150 9.91 4.16 -1.03
CA GLU A 150 10.73 5.08 -1.81
C GLU A 150 10.84 4.62 -3.27
N ARG A 151 11.12 3.32 -3.48
CA ARG A 151 11.22 2.74 -4.81
C ARG A 151 9.88 2.78 -5.56
N LEU A 152 8.76 2.44 -4.93
CA LEU A 152 7.44 2.51 -5.57
C LEU A 152 7.08 3.92 -6.05
N ILE A 153 7.34 4.95 -5.22
CA ILE A 153 7.02 6.34 -5.55
C ILE A 153 7.93 6.86 -6.66
N ASN A 154 9.23 6.52 -6.61
CA ASN A 154 10.18 6.85 -7.66
C ASN A 154 9.82 6.17 -9.00
N ASN A 155 9.35 4.92 -8.98
CA ASN A 155 8.95 4.17 -10.18
C ASN A 155 7.77 4.84 -10.93
N VAL A 156 6.91 5.58 -10.21
CA VAL A 156 5.82 6.38 -10.80
C VAL A 156 6.20 7.84 -11.07
N GLY A 157 7.49 8.19 -10.95
CA GLY A 157 8.05 9.46 -11.42
C GLY A 157 7.98 10.62 -10.43
N TYR A 158 7.84 10.35 -9.13
CA TYR A 158 7.79 11.38 -8.10
C TYR A 158 9.03 11.30 -7.20
N PRO A 159 9.70 12.44 -6.93
CA PRO A 159 10.74 12.48 -5.92
C PRO A 159 10.13 12.31 -4.53
N VAL A 160 10.82 11.55 -3.68
CA VAL A 160 10.39 11.31 -2.30
C VAL A 160 11.57 11.34 -1.35
N LYS A 161 11.38 11.94 -0.19
CA LYS A 161 12.31 11.89 0.93
C LYS A 161 11.66 11.10 2.06
N ILE A 162 12.32 10.05 2.53
CA ILE A 162 11.83 9.23 3.65
C ILE A 162 12.85 9.22 4.80
N GLU A 163 12.41 9.69 5.96
CA GLU A 163 13.13 9.56 7.23
C GLU A 163 12.51 8.42 8.04
N SER A 164 13.36 7.55 8.60
CA SER A 164 12.91 6.38 9.38
C SER A 164 13.49 6.44 10.78
N THR A 165 12.69 6.03 11.76
CA THR A 165 13.10 5.64 13.10
C THR A 165 12.71 4.18 13.32
N ASP A 166 12.96 3.64 14.51
CA ASP A 166 12.55 2.27 14.85
C ASP A 166 11.03 2.07 14.92
N LYS A 167 10.27 3.18 15.00
CA LYS A 167 8.81 3.16 15.23
C LYS A 167 8.02 4.01 14.25
N SER A 168 8.69 4.70 13.32
CA SER A 168 7.99 5.59 12.41
C SER A 168 8.72 5.82 11.10
N LEU A 169 7.94 6.07 10.04
CA LEU A 169 8.44 6.63 8.79
C LEU A 169 7.75 7.97 8.52
N THR A 170 8.55 8.98 8.20
CA THR A 170 8.07 10.27 7.68
C THR A 170 8.37 10.32 6.20
N ILE A 171 7.32 10.37 5.37
CA ILE A 171 7.39 10.29 3.92
C ILE A 171 6.97 11.67 3.37
N GLU A 172 7.85 12.34 2.66
CA GLU A 172 7.58 13.62 2.00
C GLU A 172 7.74 13.48 0.50
N ILE A 173 6.64 13.67 -0.23
CA ILE A 173 6.58 13.51 -1.69
C ILE A 173 6.57 14.90 -2.32
N GLY A 174 7.51 15.12 -3.23
CA GLY A 174 7.64 16.35 -4.00
C GLY A 174 6.78 16.38 -5.25
N GLU A 175 6.93 17.44 -6.04
CA GLU A 175 6.29 17.55 -7.36
C GLU A 175 6.96 16.60 -8.35
N PRO A 176 6.22 16.04 -9.33
CA PRO A 176 6.78 15.10 -10.29
C PRO A 176 7.84 15.81 -11.14
N ASP A 177 8.94 15.12 -11.42
CA ASP A 177 10.01 15.68 -12.26
C ASP A 177 9.47 15.94 -13.67
N GLY A 178 9.34 17.22 -14.01
CA GLY A 178 8.81 17.70 -15.28
C GLY A 178 9.50 17.01 -16.46
N LYS A 179 8.69 16.31 -17.27
CA LYS A 179 9.06 15.55 -18.49
C LYS A 179 9.76 14.20 -18.31
N ALA A 180 10.22 13.82 -17.12
CA ALA A 180 10.84 12.51 -16.89
C ALA A 180 9.84 11.42 -16.45
N GLY A 181 8.79 11.76 -15.70
CA GLY A 181 7.83 10.78 -15.17
C GLY A 181 7.06 9.99 -16.25
N VAL A 182 6.64 10.65 -17.33
CA VAL A 182 5.90 9.99 -18.43
C VAL A 182 6.83 9.27 -19.41
N ALA A 183 8.05 9.78 -19.61
CA ALA A 183 9.03 9.20 -20.53
C ALA A 183 9.79 8.02 -19.88
N GLY A 184 10.17 8.15 -18.60
CA GLY A 184 10.78 7.08 -17.79
C GLY A 184 9.83 5.92 -17.57
N TYR A 185 8.55 6.18 -17.30
CA TYR A 185 7.50 5.16 -17.26
C TYR A 185 7.40 4.40 -18.59
N LYS A 186 7.36 5.10 -19.73
CA LYS A 186 7.31 4.45 -21.06
C LYS A 186 8.56 3.62 -21.36
N LEU A 187 9.74 4.06 -20.94
CA LEU A 187 11.00 3.36 -21.16
C LEU A 187 11.16 2.14 -20.24
N HIS A 188 10.80 2.25 -18.96
CA HIS A 188 10.80 1.13 -18.01
C HIS A 188 9.78 0.06 -18.43
N HIS A 189 8.56 0.48 -18.81
CA HIS A 189 7.50 -0.43 -19.27
C HIS A 189 7.89 -1.18 -20.57
N ALA A 190 8.63 -0.55 -21.48
CA ALA A 190 9.17 -1.22 -22.67
C ALA A 190 10.28 -2.24 -22.32
N ALA A 191 11.14 -1.93 -21.34
CA ALA A 191 12.20 -2.82 -20.89
C ALA A 191 11.67 -4.04 -20.14
N VAL A 192 10.65 -3.87 -19.29
CA VAL A 192 10.02 -4.97 -18.52
C VAL A 192 9.23 -5.89 -19.45
N LYS A 193 8.43 -5.36 -20.39
CA LYS A 193 7.72 -6.18 -21.39
C LYS A 193 8.65 -7.01 -22.26
N SER A 194 9.76 -6.42 -22.72
CA SER A 194 10.73 -7.15 -23.55
C SER A 194 11.46 -8.25 -22.77
N SER A 195 11.68 -8.07 -21.46
CA SER A 195 12.31 -9.08 -20.60
C SER A 195 11.36 -10.23 -20.27
N SER A 196 10.08 -9.93 -20.00
CA SER A 196 9.04 -10.94 -19.75
C SER A 196 8.75 -11.80 -20.99
N MET A 197 8.68 -11.18 -22.18
CA MET A 197 8.51 -11.92 -23.45
C MET A 197 9.68 -12.85 -23.76
N LYS A 198 10.92 -12.42 -23.50
CA LYS A 198 12.11 -13.27 -23.70
C LYS A 198 12.12 -14.48 -22.77
N LYS A 199 11.67 -14.31 -21.53
CA LYS A 199 11.58 -15.39 -20.54
C LYS A 199 10.53 -16.42 -20.92
N GLN A 200 9.36 -15.98 -21.40
CA GLN A 200 8.30 -16.87 -21.90
C GLN A 200 8.70 -17.66 -23.15
N GLN A 201 9.53 -17.09 -24.03
CA GLN A 201 10.02 -17.80 -25.23
C GLN A 201 11.11 -18.84 -24.91
N GLN A 202 11.91 -18.61 -23.86
CA GLN A 202 12.91 -19.59 -23.40
C GLN A 202 12.30 -20.75 -22.61
N GLU A 203 11.19 -20.54 -21.92
CA GLU A 203 10.49 -21.60 -21.17
C GLU A 203 9.57 -22.46 -22.08
N ALA A 204 9.32 -22.03 -23.32
CA ALA A 204 8.51 -22.73 -24.31
C ALA A 204 9.32 -23.48 -25.39
N SER A 205 10.65 -23.54 -25.25
CA SER A 205 11.59 -24.32 -26.08
C SER A 205 12.26 -25.40 -25.25
#